data_AF-A0AAW2EIG9-F1
#
_entry.id   AF-A0AAW2EIG9-F1
#
_cell.length_a   1.000
_cell.length_b   1.000
_cell.length_c   1.000
_cell.angle_alpha   90.00
_cell.angle_beta   90.00
_cell.angle_gamma   90.00
#
_symmetry.space_group_name_H-M   'P 1'
#
loop_
_entity.id
_entity.type
_entity.pdbx_description
1 polymer ?
#
loop_
_entity_poly.entity_id
_entity_poly.type
_entity_poly.pdbx_seq_one_letter_code
_entity_poly.pdbx_strand_id
1 'polypeptide(L)'
;MMTIHADNIDLSDKSLQVDISDALSEKDKVKFTVHTKTTLPEFQKPDNLVVRQHEEFVWLHDRFEENEEYAGYIIPPCPPRPDFDASREKLQKLGEGEGNMTREEFNKMKQELEAEYLATFKKTVAMHEMFLTRLAHHPVFRNDHNLRVFLEYDQDLCVRGKNKMEMFGGLVKSFSKTTDEYYLSATVKDVNDFFDQEMTFLQTYHHNLKEATRLADRQTAKHKDVADSYIKISTNLLQLATTDTGKLERFLTKIAETFEKLRKVEGRVASDEDLKLSDTLRYYMRDTAAAKRLLFRRLKALHEYESANRVLEKARAKNKDVHAALEVAEAEQAQTEACEKFEQMSDKGKEELLDFKTRRVAAFKKNLIELTELEIKHAKSHAELLKKCLSVLREE
;
A
#
# COMPACT_ATOMS: atom_id res chain seq x y z
N MET A 1 -8.48 -15.48 -0.98
CA MET A 1 -8.29 -15.52 0.49
C MET A 1 -6.80 -15.65 0.70
N MET A 2 -6.11 -14.53 0.93
CA MET A 2 -4.67 -14.52 1.13
C MET A 2 -4.42 -14.70 2.62
N THR A 3 -4.62 -15.92 3.10
CA THR A 3 -4.26 -16.28 4.47
C THR A 3 -2.75 -16.45 4.48
N ILE A 4 -2.04 -15.40 4.87
CA ILE A 4 -0.66 -15.56 5.34
C ILE A 4 -0.81 -16.24 6.69
N HIS A 5 -0.80 -17.58 6.69
CA HIS A 5 -0.58 -18.29 7.94
C HIS A 5 0.80 -17.88 8.46
N ALA A 6 0.79 -17.34 9.67
CA ALA A 6 1.94 -17.10 10.49
C ALA A 6 2.60 -18.46 10.78
N ASP A 7 3.64 -18.80 10.04
CA ASP A 7 4.49 -19.91 10.41
C ASP A 7 5.29 -19.50 11.65
N ASN A 8 4.98 -20.16 12.77
CA ASN A 8 5.75 -20.29 14.02
C ASN A 8 6.52 -19.04 14.46
N ILE A 9 5.81 -18.11 15.11
CA ILE A 9 6.42 -17.06 15.93
C ILE A 9 6.38 -17.53 17.38
N ASP A 10 7.56 -17.63 17.97
CA ASP A 10 7.77 -17.93 19.39
C ASP A 10 6.89 -17.02 20.28
N LEU A 11 6.05 -17.63 21.11
CA LEU A 11 5.09 -17.01 22.03
C LEU A 11 5.77 -16.48 23.30
N SER A 12 6.94 -15.85 23.17
CA SER A 12 7.62 -15.20 24.29
C SER A 12 7.29 -13.69 24.32
N ASP A 13 6.13 -13.42 24.93
CA ASP A 13 5.97 -12.43 26.02
C ASP A 13 5.74 -10.93 25.76
N LYS A 14 5.17 -10.48 24.62
CA LYS A 14 4.42 -9.19 24.45
C LYS A 14 3.63 -9.16 23.12
N SER A 15 2.54 -9.92 23.01
CA SER A 15 1.79 -10.05 21.75
C SER A 15 0.70 -8.97 21.61
N LEU A 16 1.00 -7.87 20.90
CA LEU A 16 -0.04 -6.98 20.38
C LEU A 16 -0.45 -7.50 18.99
N GLN A 17 -1.64 -8.10 18.90
CA GLN A 17 -2.23 -8.59 17.66
C GLN A 17 -3.35 -7.64 17.23
N VAL A 18 -3.32 -7.25 15.96
CA VAL A 18 -4.32 -6.35 15.37
C VAL A 18 -4.77 -6.91 14.03
N ASP A 19 -6.09 -6.96 13.83
CA ASP A 19 -6.74 -7.32 12.57
C ASP A 19 -7.97 -6.44 12.32
N ILE A 20 -8.47 -6.43 11.09
CA ILE A 20 -9.72 -5.75 10.74
C ILE A 20 -10.82 -6.81 10.61
N SER A 21 -11.55 -7.00 11.70
CA SER A 21 -12.63 -7.99 11.82
C SER A 21 -13.82 -7.72 10.90
N ASP A 22 -14.12 -6.45 10.63
CA ASP A 22 -15.21 -6.03 9.75
C ASP A 22 -14.91 -4.65 9.15
N ALA A 23 -15.57 -4.31 8.06
CA ALA A 23 -15.56 -2.95 7.53
C ALA A 23 -16.88 -2.63 6.83
N LEU A 24 -17.28 -1.36 6.89
CA LEU A 24 -18.48 -0.83 6.27
C LEU A 24 -18.14 0.34 5.35
N SER A 25 -18.62 0.27 4.11
CA SER A 25 -18.56 1.41 3.19
C SER A 25 -19.88 2.18 3.22
N GLU A 26 -19.80 3.45 3.61
CA GLU A 26 -20.88 4.43 3.55
C GLU A 26 -20.63 5.41 2.39
N LYS A 27 -21.65 6.18 1.97
CA LYS A 27 -21.60 7.01 0.77
C LYS A 27 -20.33 7.86 0.62
N ASP A 28 -19.78 8.40 1.70
CA ASP A 28 -18.58 9.26 1.63
C ASP A 28 -17.39 8.71 2.42
N LYS A 29 -17.54 7.56 3.08
CA LYS A 29 -16.60 7.09 4.12
C LYS A 29 -16.48 5.58 4.17
N VAL A 30 -15.35 5.09 4.66
CA VAL A 30 -15.18 3.68 5.03
C VAL A 30 -14.83 3.62 6.49
N LYS A 31 -15.56 2.76 7.21
CA LYS A 31 -15.36 2.45 8.61
C LYS A 31 -14.76 1.07 8.73
N PHE A 32 -13.71 0.93 9.53
CA PHE A 32 -12.98 -0.30 9.78
C PHE A 32 -13.16 -0.66 11.26
N THR A 33 -13.68 -1.85 11.53
CA THR A 33 -13.76 -2.41 12.88
C THR A 33 -12.43 -3.08 13.19
N VAL A 34 -11.56 -2.34 13.89
CA VAL A 34 -10.25 -2.79 14.29
C VAL A 34 -10.37 -3.65 15.54
N HIS A 35 -9.97 -4.91 15.44
CA HIS A 35 -9.88 -5.85 16.55
C HIS A 35 -8.45 -5.85 17.08
N THR A 36 -8.31 -5.67 18.39
CA THR A 36 -7.03 -5.73 19.08
C THR A 36 -7.08 -6.80 20.16
N LYS A 37 -6.11 -7.72 20.14
CA LYS A 37 -5.83 -8.66 21.23
C LYS A 37 -4.45 -8.41 21.77
N THR A 38 -4.32 -8.26 23.08
CA THR A 38 -3.03 -7.89 23.68
C THR A 38 -2.83 -8.44 25.08
N THR A 39 -1.57 -8.73 25.39
CA THR A 39 -1.09 -9.02 26.75
C THR A 39 -0.34 -7.83 27.38
N LEU A 40 -0.25 -6.70 26.66
CA LEU A 40 0.44 -5.50 27.11
C LEU A 40 -0.33 -4.83 28.28
N PRO A 41 0.33 -4.59 29.43
CA PRO A 41 -0.33 -4.03 30.62
C PRO A 41 -0.78 -2.57 30.44
N GLU A 42 -0.27 -1.88 29.41
CA GLU A 42 -0.63 -0.50 29.11
C GLU A 42 -2.05 -0.37 28.53
N PHE A 43 -2.66 -1.45 28.06
CA PHE A 43 -4.04 -1.48 27.57
C PHE A 43 -5.01 -1.80 28.71
N GLN A 44 -6.18 -1.16 28.74
CA GLN A 44 -7.20 -1.38 29.76
C GLN A 44 -7.91 -2.72 29.57
N LYS A 45 -8.03 -3.20 28.33
CA LYS A 45 -8.67 -4.48 28.00
C LYS A 45 -7.76 -5.37 27.14
N PRO A 46 -7.71 -6.69 27.39
CA PRO A 46 -6.92 -7.62 26.59
C PRO A 46 -7.54 -7.93 25.22
N ASP A 47 -8.83 -7.61 25.03
CA ASP A 47 -9.58 -7.80 23.79
C ASP A 47 -10.49 -6.56 23.60
N ASN A 48 -10.32 -5.86 22.48
CA ASN A 48 -11.06 -4.63 22.20
C ASN A 48 -11.43 -4.48 20.72
N LEU A 49 -12.59 -3.87 20.47
CA LEU A 49 -13.09 -3.55 19.14
C LEU A 49 -13.38 -2.05 19.05
N VAL A 50 -12.76 -1.37 18.10
CA VAL A 50 -13.00 0.06 17.84
C VAL A 50 -13.28 0.29 16.37
N VAL A 51 -14.11 1.28 16.08
CA VAL A 51 -14.42 1.68 14.70
C VAL A 51 -13.54 2.86 14.33
N ARG A 52 -12.89 2.78 13.16
CA ARG A 52 -11.98 3.80 12.64
C ARG A 52 -12.29 4.16 11.20
N GLN A 53 -12.09 5.41 10.84
CA GLN A 53 -12.21 5.96 9.49
C GLN A 53 -10.82 6.16 8.88
N HIS A 54 -10.74 6.17 7.55
CA HIS A 54 -9.47 6.36 6.83
C HIS A 54 -8.67 7.58 7.31
N GLU A 55 -9.34 8.71 7.58
CA GLU A 55 -8.72 9.93 8.10
C GLU A 55 -8.01 9.73 9.45
N GLU A 56 -8.46 8.80 10.29
CA GLU A 56 -7.81 8.46 11.56
C GLU A 56 -6.52 7.66 11.34
N PHE A 57 -6.45 6.82 10.31
CA PHE A 57 -5.19 6.15 9.92
C PHE A 57 -4.17 7.16 9.40
N VAL A 58 -4.62 8.15 8.62
CA VAL A 58 -3.77 9.25 8.14
C VAL A 58 -3.24 10.05 9.33
N TRP A 59 -4.09 10.39 10.30
CA TRP A 59 -3.67 11.07 11.52
C TRP A 59 -2.63 10.28 12.30
N LEU A 60 -2.86 8.98 12.50
CA LEU A 60 -1.92 8.11 13.22
C LEU A 60 -0.55 8.10 12.51
N HIS A 61 -0.55 7.90 11.19
CA HIS A 61 0.66 7.96 10.38
C HIS A 61 1.38 9.30 10.51
N ASP A 62 0.65 10.42 10.46
CA ASP A 62 1.23 11.76 10.62
C ASP A 62 1.85 11.94 12.02
N ARG A 63 1.25 11.40 13.09
CA ARG A 63 1.85 11.41 14.44
C ARG A 63 3.19 10.67 14.47
N PHE A 64 3.30 9.53 13.79
CA PHE A 64 4.56 8.79 13.68
C PHE A 64 5.62 9.55 12.86
N GLU A 65 5.24 10.15 11.73
CA GLU A 65 6.15 10.92 10.87
C GLU A 65 6.63 12.24 11.51
N GLU A 66 5.85 12.84 12.40
CA GLU A 66 6.18 14.09 13.10
C GLU A 66 6.95 13.86 14.41
N ASN A 67 7.01 12.64 14.94
CA ASN A 67 7.72 12.34 16.18
C ASN A 67 9.24 12.20 15.95
N GLU A 68 10.03 13.05 16.59
CA GLU A 68 11.48 13.05 16.48
C GLU A 68 12.13 11.76 17.00
N GLU A 69 11.55 11.11 18.00
CA GLU A 69 12.03 9.82 18.53
C GLU A 69 11.98 8.71 17.48
N TYR A 70 11.11 8.85 16.48
CA TYR A 70 10.94 7.89 15.40
C TYR A 70 11.67 8.28 14.11
N ALA A 71 12.45 9.37 14.12
CA ALA A 71 13.12 9.89 12.94
C ALA A 71 14.10 8.89 12.31
N GLY A 72 14.72 8.02 13.14
CA GLY A 72 15.65 6.96 12.74
C GLY A 72 14.99 5.67 12.22
N TYR A 73 13.66 5.60 12.10
CA TYR A 73 12.93 4.40 11.70
C TYR A 73 12.22 4.52 10.34
N ILE A 74 11.94 3.39 9.69
CA ILE A 74 11.09 3.33 8.50
C ILE A 74 9.63 3.24 8.93
N ILE A 75 8.96 4.39 8.97
CA ILE A 75 7.53 4.47 9.25
C ILE A 75 6.75 3.73 8.15
N PRO A 76 5.89 2.74 8.49
CA PRO A 76 5.07 2.03 7.50
C PRO A 76 4.25 3.02 6.66
N PRO A 77 4.13 2.80 5.34
CA PRO A 77 3.40 3.73 4.49
C PRO A 77 1.93 3.80 4.91
N CYS A 78 1.39 5.01 5.08
CA CYS A 78 -0.04 5.25 5.31
C CYS A 78 -0.89 4.38 4.37
N PRO A 79 -2.04 3.80 4.74
CA PRO A 79 -2.88 3.11 3.76
C PRO A 79 -3.37 4.09 2.66
N PRO A 80 -3.62 3.63 1.42
CA PRO A 80 -4.19 4.48 0.38
C PRO A 80 -5.65 4.82 0.70
N ARG A 81 -6.11 5.98 0.22
CA ARG A 81 -7.52 6.37 0.33
C ARG A 81 -8.38 5.34 -0.39
N PRO A 82 -9.43 4.78 0.26
CA PRO A 82 -10.37 3.91 -0.42
C PRO A 82 -11.06 4.67 -1.57
N ASP A 83 -11.11 4.07 -2.75
CA ASP A 83 -11.81 4.61 -3.92
C ASP A 83 -12.84 3.57 -4.38
N PHE A 84 -14.12 3.93 -4.27
CA PHE A 84 -15.25 3.12 -4.68
C PHE A 84 -16.16 3.83 -5.69
N ASP A 85 -15.76 5.01 -6.18
CA ASP A 85 -16.63 5.88 -6.96
C ASP A 85 -17.03 5.21 -8.28
N ALA A 86 -16.05 4.62 -8.98
CA ALA A 86 -16.29 3.89 -10.22
C ALA A 86 -17.24 2.70 -10.02
N SER A 87 -17.06 1.92 -8.94
CA SER A 87 -17.93 0.77 -8.65
C SER A 87 -19.35 1.20 -8.29
N ARG A 88 -19.50 2.30 -7.53
CA ARG A 88 -20.80 2.87 -7.17
C ARG A 88 -21.54 3.43 -8.38
N GLU A 89 -20.84 4.15 -9.25
CA GLU A 89 -21.40 4.68 -10.48
C GLU A 89 -21.91 3.55 -11.39
N LYS A 90 -21.13 2.47 -11.54
CA LYS A 90 -21.56 1.28 -12.30
C LYS A 90 -22.81 0.63 -11.69
N LEU A 91 -22.85 0.45 -10.37
CA LEU A 91 -24.01 -0.12 -9.67
C LEU A 91 -25.26 0.76 -9.80
N GLN A 92 -25.10 2.09 -9.73
CA GLN A 92 -26.19 3.03 -9.92
C GLN A 92 -26.74 2.96 -11.35
N LYS A 93 -25.86 3.03 -12.37
CA LYS A 93 -26.25 2.91 -13.78
C LYS A 93 -26.95 1.59 -14.09
N LEU A 94 -26.50 0.50 -13.47
CA LEU A 94 -27.18 -0.79 -13.61
C LEU A 94 -28.61 -0.74 -13.06
N GLY A 95 -28.83 -0.13 -11.88
CA GLY A 95 -30.15 0.07 -11.30
C GLY A 95 -31.08 0.94 -12.16
N GLU A 96 -30.55 2.00 -12.76
CA GLU A 96 -31.30 2.86 -13.70
C GLU A 96 -31.72 2.10 -14.98
N GLY A 97 -30.96 1.07 -15.37
CA GLY A 97 -31.21 0.23 -16.55
C GLY A 97 -32.05 -1.03 -16.29
N GLU A 98 -32.52 -1.28 -15.07
CA GLU A 98 -33.21 -2.53 -14.69
C GLU A 98 -34.40 -2.87 -15.61
N GLY A 99 -35.15 -1.86 -16.06
CA GLY A 99 -36.31 -2.05 -16.96
C GLY A 99 -35.99 -2.39 -18.42
N ASN A 100 -34.74 -2.26 -18.84
CA ASN A 100 -34.32 -2.43 -20.24
C ASN A 100 -33.65 -3.79 -20.52
N MET A 101 -33.57 -4.68 -19.54
CA MET A 101 -32.91 -5.98 -19.65
C MET A 101 -33.73 -7.08 -18.97
N THR A 102 -33.42 -8.34 -19.28
CA THR A 102 -34.08 -9.45 -18.62
C THR A 102 -33.65 -9.55 -17.15
N ARG A 103 -34.50 -10.12 -16.29
CA ARG A 103 -34.17 -10.34 -14.87
C ARG A 103 -32.91 -11.18 -14.67
N GLU A 104 -32.65 -12.11 -15.58
CA GLU A 104 -31.47 -12.98 -15.56
C GLU A 104 -30.19 -12.21 -15.91
N GLU A 105 -30.23 -11.37 -16.94
CA GLU A 105 -29.12 -10.49 -17.31
C GLU A 105 -28.81 -9.47 -16.22
N PHE A 106 -29.85 -8.85 -15.65
CA PHE A 106 -29.69 -7.90 -14.54
C PHE A 106 -29.00 -8.54 -13.34
N ASN A 107 -29.49 -9.71 -12.90
CA ASN A 107 -28.90 -10.43 -11.76
C ASN A 107 -27.44 -10.82 -12.03
N LYS A 108 -27.11 -11.24 -13.25
CA LYS A 108 -25.75 -11.59 -13.64
C LYS A 108 -24.81 -10.38 -13.61
N MET A 109 -25.22 -9.25 -14.21
CA MET A 109 -24.43 -8.02 -14.20
C MET A 109 -24.26 -7.47 -12.78
N LYS A 110 -25.32 -7.53 -11.97
CA LYS A 110 -25.28 -7.12 -10.57
C LYS A 110 -24.26 -7.95 -9.78
N GLN A 111 -24.29 -9.26 -9.93
CA GLN A 111 -23.35 -10.17 -9.27
C GLN A 111 -21.89 -9.91 -9.71
N GLU A 112 -21.64 -9.63 -10.98
CA GLU A 112 -20.31 -9.28 -11.50
C GLU A 112 -19.79 -7.96 -10.87
N LEU A 113 -20.64 -6.93 -10.78
CA LEU A 113 -20.28 -5.66 -10.15
C LEU A 113 -20.08 -5.77 -8.63
N GLU A 114 -20.92 -6.52 -7.94
CA GLU A 114 -20.77 -6.80 -6.51
C GLU A 114 -19.46 -7.54 -6.22
N ALA A 115 -19.04 -8.45 -7.10
CA ALA A 115 -17.76 -9.13 -6.98
C ALA A 115 -16.57 -8.19 -7.20
N GLU A 116 -16.62 -7.29 -8.19
CA GLU A 116 -15.59 -6.26 -8.43
C GLU A 116 -15.49 -5.32 -7.20
N TYR A 117 -16.63 -4.86 -6.71
CA TYR A 117 -16.72 -4.03 -5.51
C TYR A 117 -16.09 -4.73 -4.29
N LEU A 118 -16.47 -6.00 -4.04
CA LEU A 118 -15.96 -6.78 -2.92
C LEU A 118 -14.44 -7.03 -3.03
N ALA A 119 -13.90 -7.19 -4.25
CA ALA A 119 -12.46 -7.32 -4.45
C ALA A 119 -11.71 -6.04 -4.06
N THR A 120 -12.16 -4.88 -4.53
CA THR A 120 -11.61 -3.56 -4.14
C THR A 120 -11.75 -3.33 -2.63
N PHE A 121 -12.86 -3.78 -2.05
CA PHE A 121 -13.12 -3.67 -0.62
C PHE A 121 -12.12 -4.49 0.20
N LYS A 122 -11.94 -5.76 -0.13
CA LYS A 122 -10.97 -6.65 0.53
C LYS A 122 -9.53 -6.12 0.42
N LYS A 123 -9.17 -5.58 -0.75
CA LYS A 123 -7.86 -4.94 -0.97
C LYS A 123 -7.67 -3.73 -0.07
N THR A 124 -8.69 -2.89 0.05
CA THR A 124 -8.69 -1.74 0.97
C THR A 124 -8.47 -2.19 2.41
N VAL A 125 -9.24 -3.17 2.89
CA VAL A 125 -9.11 -3.73 4.25
C VAL A 125 -7.70 -4.27 4.47
N ALA A 126 -7.19 -5.10 3.56
CA ALA A 126 -5.86 -5.68 3.67
C ALA A 126 -4.75 -4.63 3.78
N MET A 127 -4.86 -3.50 3.07
CA MET A 127 -3.87 -2.42 3.17
C MET A 127 -3.93 -1.65 4.49
N HIS A 128 -5.12 -1.45 5.05
CA HIS A 128 -5.29 -0.80 6.36
C HIS A 128 -4.82 -1.73 7.49
N GLU A 129 -5.16 -3.01 7.41
CA GLU A 129 -4.69 -4.03 8.34
C GLU A 129 -3.16 -4.13 8.31
N MET A 130 -2.55 -4.27 7.12
CA MET A 130 -1.10 -4.34 6.97
C MET A 130 -0.36 -3.16 7.62
N PHE A 131 -0.91 -1.95 7.53
CA PHE A 131 -0.35 -0.78 8.20
C PHE A 131 -0.34 -0.94 9.73
N LEU A 132 -1.48 -1.34 10.33
CA LEU A 132 -1.59 -1.55 11.77
C LEU A 132 -0.74 -2.73 12.24
N THR A 133 -0.77 -3.85 11.51
CA THR A 133 0.03 -5.04 11.78
C THR A 133 1.52 -4.72 11.79
N ARG A 134 1.98 -3.82 10.91
CA ARG A 134 3.39 -3.39 10.92
C ARG A 134 3.74 -2.53 12.13
N LEU A 135 2.85 -1.65 12.58
CA LEU A 135 3.07 -0.88 13.80
C LEU A 135 3.05 -1.78 15.04
N ALA A 136 2.09 -2.70 15.11
CA ALA A 136 1.91 -3.61 16.24
C ALA A 136 3.06 -4.63 16.41
N HIS A 137 3.64 -5.11 15.31
CA HIS A 137 4.80 -6.01 15.37
C HIS A 137 6.13 -5.30 15.55
N HIS A 138 6.21 -3.99 15.33
CA HIS A 138 7.46 -3.27 15.49
C HIS A 138 7.80 -3.11 16.98
N PRO A 139 9.02 -3.47 17.43
CA PRO A 139 9.36 -3.55 18.86
C PRO A 139 9.22 -2.21 19.60
N VAL A 140 9.42 -1.09 18.87
CA VAL A 140 9.27 0.28 19.37
C VAL A 140 7.83 0.79 19.22
N PHE A 141 7.29 0.89 18.00
CA PHE A 141 5.96 1.48 17.74
C PHE A 141 4.80 0.81 18.47
N ARG A 142 4.89 -0.49 18.79
CA ARG A 142 3.84 -1.18 19.55
C ARG A 142 3.56 -0.59 20.94
N ASN A 143 4.51 0.19 21.49
CA ASN A 143 4.36 0.86 22.77
C ASN A 143 3.97 2.34 22.63
N ASP A 144 3.72 2.83 21.41
CA ASP A 144 3.37 4.24 21.17
C ASP A 144 2.00 4.59 21.78
N HIS A 145 1.95 5.78 22.39
CA HIS A 145 0.74 6.28 23.04
C HIS A 145 -0.41 6.50 22.05
N ASN A 146 -0.13 7.11 20.89
CA ASN A 146 -1.16 7.42 19.89
C ASN A 146 -1.70 6.14 19.24
N LEU A 147 -0.85 5.13 19.03
CA LEU A 147 -1.28 3.80 18.58
C LEU A 147 -2.22 3.17 19.60
N ARG A 148 -1.88 3.19 20.89
CA ARG A 148 -2.78 2.67 21.93
C ARG A 148 -4.12 3.41 21.94
N VAL A 149 -4.12 4.75 21.90
CA VAL A 149 -5.35 5.55 21.79
C VAL A 149 -6.15 5.15 20.54
N PHE A 150 -5.47 4.98 19.41
CA PHE A 150 -6.11 4.53 18.18
C PHE A 150 -6.72 3.14 18.29
N LEU A 151 -6.14 2.21 19.04
CA LEU A 151 -6.65 0.84 19.20
C LEU A 151 -7.68 0.70 20.33
N GLU A 152 -7.70 1.62 21.29
CA GLU A 152 -8.47 1.48 22.52
C GLU A 152 -9.66 2.44 22.66
N TYR A 153 -9.55 3.67 22.15
CA TYR A 153 -10.55 4.70 22.39
C TYR A 153 -11.87 4.38 21.67
N ASP A 154 -12.96 4.26 22.40
CA ASP A 154 -14.24 3.75 21.89
C ASP A 154 -15.03 4.78 21.05
N GLN A 155 -14.71 6.07 21.19
CA GLN A 155 -15.33 7.14 20.41
C GLN A 155 -14.51 7.49 19.16
N ASP A 156 -15.09 8.30 18.28
CA ASP A 156 -14.38 8.92 17.18
C ASP A 156 -13.24 9.78 17.74
N LEU A 157 -12.03 9.71 17.18
CA LEU A 157 -10.88 10.51 17.62
C LEU A 157 -11.03 12.02 17.35
N CYS A 158 -12.23 12.46 16.93
CA CYS A 158 -12.57 13.83 16.52
C CYS A 158 -11.45 14.52 15.73
N VAL A 159 -10.81 13.75 14.84
CA VAL A 159 -9.74 14.26 14.02
C VAL A 159 -10.36 15.30 13.10
N ARG A 160 -10.00 16.58 13.29
CA ARG A 160 -10.45 17.63 12.37
C ARG A 160 -10.06 17.20 10.97
N GLY A 161 -11.05 16.92 10.12
CA GLY A 161 -10.80 16.64 8.72
C GLY A 161 -10.00 17.80 8.14
N LYS A 162 -8.87 17.50 7.50
CA LYS A 162 -8.06 18.55 6.86
C LYS A 162 -8.96 19.29 5.86
N ASN A 163 -9.13 20.60 6.04
CA ASN A 163 -9.90 21.40 5.09
C ASN A 163 -9.27 21.28 3.69
N LYS A 164 -10.01 21.52 2.60
CA LYS A 164 -9.43 21.48 1.23
C LYS A 164 -8.13 22.31 1.13
N MET A 165 -8.03 23.43 1.85
CA MET A 165 -6.81 24.25 1.97
C MET A 165 -5.67 23.58 2.75
N GLU A 166 -5.94 22.80 3.79
CA GLU A 166 -4.93 22.04 4.55
C GLU A 166 -4.52 20.75 3.81
N MET A 167 -5.41 20.18 3.00
CA MET A 167 -5.08 19.11 2.05
C MET A 167 -4.12 19.62 0.96
N PHE A 168 -4.39 20.83 0.41
CA PHE A 168 -3.43 21.56 -0.42
C PHE A 168 -2.17 21.96 0.37
N GLY A 169 -2.29 22.29 1.66
CA GLY A 169 -1.17 22.53 2.57
C GLY A 169 -0.31 21.28 2.78
N GLY A 170 -0.88 20.08 2.70
CA GLY A 170 -0.16 18.81 2.64
C GLY A 170 0.67 18.69 1.36
N LEU A 171 0.15 19.14 0.22
CA LEU A 171 0.94 19.29 -1.01
C LEU A 171 2.03 20.36 -0.84
N VAL A 172 1.76 21.51 -0.21
CA VAL A 172 2.76 22.56 0.06
C VAL A 172 3.86 22.09 1.03
N LYS A 173 3.52 21.35 2.09
CA LYS A 173 4.49 20.65 2.97
C LYS A 173 5.27 19.59 2.19
N SER A 174 4.65 18.91 1.23
CA SER A 174 5.36 18.00 0.32
C SER A 174 6.30 18.74 -0.63
N PHE A 175 5.91 19.92 -1.13
CA PHE A 175 6.76 20.79 -1.96
C PHE A 175 7.93 21.37 -1.17
N SER A 176 7.71 21.85 0.06
CA SER A 176 8.81 22.32 0.93
C SER A 176 9.76 21.19 1.28
N LYS A 177 9.24 19.97 1.52
CA LYS A 177 10.06 18.76 1.68
C LYS A 177 10.89 18.47 0.43
N THR A 178 10.33 18.59 -0.79
CA THR A 178 11.09 18.37 -2.04
C THR A 178 12.14 19.45 -2.32
N THR A 179 11.89 20.71 -1.96
CA THR A 179 12.90 21.78 -2.06
C THR A 179 14.04 21.58 -1.07
N ASP A 180 13.72 21.20 0.18
CA ASP A 180 14.69 20.85 1.21
C ASP A 180 15.48 19.59 0.82
N GLU A 181 14.81 18.58 0.27
CA GLU A 181 15.40 17.35 -0.29
C GLU A 181 16.43 17.67 -1.37
N TYR A 182 16.06 18.51 -2.34
CA TYR A 182 16.95 18.92 -3.42
C TYR A 182 18.12 19.75 -2.90
N TYR A 183 17.87 20.71 -2.01
CA TYR A 183 18.90 21.53 -1.39
C TYR A 183 19.90 20.68 -0.59
N LEU A 184 19.42 19.81 0.29
CA LEU A 184 20.26 18.92 1.10
C LEU A 184 21.05 17.97 0.20
N SER A 185 20.43 17.38 -0.83
CA SER A 185 21.14 16.49 -1.76
C SER A 185 22.24 17.20 -2.57
N ALA A 186 22.12 18.51 -2.78
CA ALA A 186 23.09 19.31 -3.52
C ALA A 186 24.19 19.91 -2.63
N THR A 187 23.92 20.11 -1.34
CA THR A 187 24.80 20.87 -0.44
C THR A 187 25.44 20.03 0.66
N VAL A 188 24.87 18.88 0.99
CA VAL A 188 25.33 17.98 2.05
C VAL A 188 25.72 16.67 1.41
N LYS A 189 27.01 16.31 1.52
CA LYS A 189 27.52 15.04 1.04
C LYS A 189 27.64 14.09 2.22
N ASP A 190 26.96 12.96 2.15
CA ASP A 190 27.15 11.90 3.14
C ASP A 190 28.52 11.27 2.93
N VAL A 191 29.41 11.40 3.92
CA VAL A 191 30.75 10.79 3.87
C VAL A 191 30.72 9.31 4.28
N ASN A 192 29.57 8.79 4.70
CA ASN A 192 29.41 7.38 5.03
C ASN A 192 29.01 6.58 3.78
N ASP A 193 29.94 5.75 3.30
CA ASP A 193 29.77 4.94 2.08
C ASP A 193 28.50 4.06 2.10
N PHE A 194 28.10 3.54 3.25
CA PHE A 194 26.90 2.69 3.35
C PHE A 194 25.63 3.48 3.02
N PHE A 195 25.45 4.66 3.61
CA PHE A 195 24.24 5.45 3.42
C PHE A 195 24.18 6.11 2.05
N ASP A 196 25.32 6.53 1.49
CA ASP A 196 25.39 7.05 0.11
C ASP A 196 25.00 5.97 -0.92
N GLN A 197 25.51 4.75 -0.75
CA GLN A 197 25.16 3.61 -1.59
C GLN A 197 23.69 3.21 -1.44
N GLU A 198 23.18 3.10 -0.21
CA GLU A 198 21.76 2.78 0.03
C GLU A 198 20.85 3.86 -0.53
N MET A 199 21.23 5.14 -0.45
CA MET A 199 20.45 6.23 -1.02
C MET A 199 20.34 6.12 -2.54
N THR A 200 21.48 5.93 -3.20
CA THR A 200 21.54 5.72 -4.65
C THR A 200 20.71 4.49 -5.06
N PHE A 201 20.88 3.38 -4.34
CA PHE A 201 20.12 2.16 -4.56
C PHE A 201 18.61 2.39 -4.44
N LEU A 202 18.13 3.01 -3.36
CA LEU A 202 16.70 3.25 -3.12
C LEU A 202 16.10 4.21 -4.15
N GLN A 203 16.86 5.20 -4.62
CA GLN A 203 16.41 6.09 -5.71
C GLN A 203 16.17 5.31 -7.01
N THR A 204 17.16 4.55 -7.47
CA THR A 204 17.04 3.72 -8.67
C THR A 204 15.95 2.67 -8.50
N TYR A 205 15.92 1.99 -7.36
CA TYR A 205 14.94 0.96 -7.07
C TYR A 205 13.51 1.51 -7.03
N HIS A 206 13.28 2.67 -6.40
CA HIS A 206 11.98 3.33 -6.39
C HIS A 206 11.52 3.71 -7.81
N HIS A 207 12.43 4.24 -8.63
CA HIS A 207 12.13 4.56 -10.03
C HIS A 207 11.70 3.31 -10.81
N ASN A 208 12.47 2.22 -10.69
CA ASN A 208 12.16 0.95 -11.34
C ASN A 208 10.82 0.38 -10.88
N LEU A 209 10.52 0.44 -9.58
CA LEU A 209 9.23 0.01 -9.05
C LEU A 209 8.07 0.86 -9.59
N LYS A 210 8.26 2.17 -9.70
CA LYS A 210 7.24 3.07 -10.25
C LYS A 210 6.93 2.74 -11.71
N GLU A 211 7.96 2.55 -12.54
CA GLU A 211 7.75 2.14 -13.93
C GLU A 211 7.16 0.74 -14.05
N ALA A 212 7.63 -0.23 -13.26
CA ALA A 212 7.08 -1.58 -13.24
C ALA A 212 5.61 -1.58 -12.82
N THR A 213 5.24 -0.79 -11.81
CA THR A 213 3.84 -0.63 -11.37
C THR A 213 2.97 -0.12 -12.52
N ARG A 214 3.42 0.94 -13.20
CA ARG A 214 2.69 1.51 -14.34
C ARG A 214 2.51 0.51 -15.47
N LEU A 215 3.53 -0.30 -15.75
CA LEU A 215 3.46 -1.33 -16.79
C LEU A 215 2.53 -2.48 -16.40
N ALA A 216 2.59 -2.94 -15.15
CA ALA A 216 1.70 -3.99 -14.62
C ALA A 216 0.22 -3.56 -14.60
N ASP A 217 -0.05 -2.30 -14.26
CA ASP A 217 -1.40 -1.73 -14.32
C ASP A 217 -1.92 -1.67 -15.76
N ARG A 218 -1.04 -1.30 -16.70
CA ARG A 218 -1.39 -1.32 -18.13
C ARG A 218 -1.64 -2.74 -18.63
N GLN A 219 -0.85 -3.73 -18.20
CA GLN A 219 -1.08 -5.14 -18.53
C GLN A 219 -2.44 -5.61 -18.01
N THR A 220 -2.76 -5.33 -16.75
CA THR A 220 -4.06 -5.64 -16.14
C THR A 220 -5.22 -5.03 -16.93
N ALA A 221 -5.09 -3.76 -17.35
CA ALA A 221 -6.08 -3.10 -18.19
C ALA A 221 -6.23 -3.78 -19.56
N LYS A 222 -5.13 -4.26 -20.16
CA LYS A 222 -5.18 -4.96 -21.45
C LYS A 222 -5.87 -6.33 -21.35
N HIS A 223 -5.69 -7.07 -20.26
CA HIS A 223 -6.47 -8.29 -20.04
C HIS A 223 -7.98 -8.00 -19.95
N LYS A 224 -8.37 -6.89 -19.33
CA LYS A 224 -9.78 -6.44 -19.33
C LYS A 224 -10.26 -6.10 -20.74
N ASP A 225 -9.47 -5.39 -21.54
CA ASP A 225 -9.80 -5.09 -22.95
C ASP A 225 -9.99 -6.37 -23.79
N VAL A 226 -9.19 -7.42 -23.54
CA VAL A 226 -9.31 -8.72 -24.20
C VAL A 226 -10.59 -9.42 -23.76
N ALA A 227 -10.91 -9.42 -22.46
CA ALA A 227 -12.17 -9.97 -21.96
C ALA A 227 -13.38 -9.24 -22.57
N ASP A 228 -13.33 -7.92 -22.70
CA ASP A 228 -14.35 -7.11 -23.38
C ASP A 228 -14.48 -7.45 -24.86
N SER A 229 -13.37 -7.81 -25.52
CA SER A 229 -13.40 -8.28 -26.90
C SER A 229 -14.06 -9.66 -27.01
N TYR A 230 -13.78 -10.57 -26.07
CA TYR A 230 -14.41 -11.90 -26.02
C TYR A 230 -15.93 -11.82 -25.86
N ILE A 231 -16.46 -10.97 -24.97
CA ILE A 231 -17.92 -10.81 -24.85
C ILE A 231 -18.54 -10.24 -26.12
N LYS A 232 -17.90 -9.24 -26.75
CA LYS A 232 -18.39 -8.67 -28.01
C LYS A 232 -18.45 -9.73 -29.11
N ILE A 233 -17.41 -10.54 -29.26
CA ILE A 233 -17.39 -11.65 -30.23
C ILE A 233 -18.51 -12.64 -29.92
N SER A 234 -18.65 -13.06 -28.66
CA SER A 234 -19.72 -13.97 -28.22
C SER A 234 -21.11 -13.45 -28.59
N THR A 235 -21.42 -12.19 -28.25
CA THR A 235 -22.73 -11.58 -28.53
C THR A 235 -23.02 -11.50 -30.03
N ASN A 236 -22.04 -11.09 -30.85
CA ASN A 236 -22.23 -11.03 -32.30
C ASN A 236 -22.42 -12.43 -32.92
N LEU A 237 -21.71 -13.45 -32.42
CA LEU A 237 -21.91 -14.83 -32.87
C LEU A 237 -23.30 -15.36 -32.52
N LEU A 238 -23.83 -15.02 -31.34
CA LEU A 238 -25.21 -15.38 -30.97
C LEU A 238 -26.23 -14.68 -31.88
N GLN A 239 -26.03 -13.41 -32.20
CA GLN A 239 -26.91 -12.69 -33.13
C GLN A 239 -26.92 -13.34 -34.52
N LEU A 240 -25.74 -13.70 -35.05
CA LEU A 240 -25.64 -14.44 -36.31
C LEU A 240 -26.31 -15.82 -36.24
N ALA A 241 -26.20 -16.51 -35.11
CA ALA A 241 -26.88 -17.79 -34.92
C ALA A 241 -28.40 -17.66 -35.06
N THR A 242 -29.01 -16.54 -34.66
CA THR A 242 -30.46 -16.33 -34.81
C THR A 242 -30.94 -16.13 -36.25
N THR A 243 -30.04 -15.78 -37.17
CA THR A 243 -30.37 -15.62 -38.60
C THR A 243 -30.28 -16.90 -39.41
N ASP A 244 -29.55 -17.91 -38.92
CA ASP A 244 -29.40 -19.20 -39.56
C ASP A 244 -30.32 -20.27 -38.92
N THR A 245 -30.63 -21.33 -39.65
CA THR A 245 -31.36 -22.49 -39.09
C THR A 245 -30.55 -23.77 -39.23
N GLY A 246 -30.60 -24.64 -38.22
CA GLY A 246 -30.00 -25.97 -38.28
C GLY A 246 -28.58 -26.06 -37.71
N LYS A 247 -27.63 -26.64 -38.46
CA LYS A 247 -26.29 -26.94 -37.94
C LYS A 247 -25.45 -25.71 -37.64
N LEU A 248 -25.57 -24.66 -38.46
CA LEU A 248 -24.79 -23.44 -38.33
C LEU A 248 -25.17 -22.66 -37.07
N GLU A 249 -26.45 -22.59 -36.74
CA GLU A 249 -26.96 -22.02 -35.47
C GLU A 249 -26.28 -22.69 -34.26
N ARG A 250 -26.28 -24.02 -34.20
CA ARG A 250 -25.66 -24.77 -33.10
C ARG A 250 -24.16 -24.54 -33.02
N PHE A 251 -23.47 -24.60 -34.16
CA PHE A 251 -22.03 -24.37 -34.27
C PHE A 251 -21.65 -22.97 -33.75
N LEU A 252 -22.33 -21.91 -34.22
CA LEU A 252 -22.08 -20.54 -33.80
C LEU A 252 -22.38 -20.34 -32.31
N THR A 253 -23.47 -20.93 -31.82
CA THR A 253 -23.84 -20.90 -30.39
C THR A 253 -22.74 -21.53 -29.51
N LYS A 254 -22.17 -22.68 -29.92
CA LYS A 254 -21.08 -23.33 -29.18
C LYS A 254 -19.79 -22.53 -29.16
N ILE A 255 -19.46 -21.85 -30.27
CA ILE A 255 -18.32 -20.94 -30.32
C ILE A 255 -18.56 -19.73 -29.41
N ALA A 256 -19.75 -19.14 -29.46
CA ALA A 256 -20.12 -18.01 -28.59
C ALA A 256 -20.00 -18.37 -27.11
N GLU A 257 -20.58 -19.49 -26.68
CA GLU A 257 -20.43 -20.01 -25.31
C GLU A 257 -18.97 -20.19 -24.90
N THR A 258 -18.09 -20.54 -25.84
CA THR A 258 -16.66 -20.69 -25.59
C THR A 258 -15.99 -19.33 -25.35
N PHE A 259 -16.31 -18.31 -26.14
CA PHE A 259 -15.82 -16.95 -25.89
C PHE A 259 -16.30 -16.38 -24.55
N GLU A 260 -17.55 -16.65 -24.16
CA GLU A 260 -18.06 -16.28 -22.83
C GLU A 260 -17.27 -16.96 -21.69
N LYS A 261 -16.85 -18.22 -21.89
CA LYS A 261 -15.99 -18.93 -20.93
C LYS A 261 -14.56 -18.37 -20.95
N LEU A 262 -13.99 -18.05 -22.11
CA LEU A 262 -12.67 -17.42 -22.25
C LEU A 262 -12.63 -16.05 -21.55
N ARG A 263 -13.66 -15.22 -21.73
CA ARG A 263 -13.85 -13.95 -21.00
C ARG A 263 -13.65 -14.11 -19.50
N LYS A 264 -14.27 -15.14 -18.91
CA LYS A 264 -14.16 -15.39 -17.46
C LYS A 264 -12.75 -15.82 -17.04
N VAL A 265 -12.04 -16.58 -17.86
CA VAL A 265 -10.66 -16.96 -17.54
C VAL A 265 -9.73 -15.76 -17.68
N GLU A 266 -9.89 -14.97 -18.75
CA GLU A 266 -9.12 -13.74 -18.97
C GLU A 266 -9.34 -12.71 -17.85
N GLY A 267 -10.60 -12.54 -17.39
CA GLY A 267 -10.90 -11.68 -16.25
C GLY A 267 -10.27 -12.17 -14.93
N ARG A 268 -10.11 -13.49 -14.77
CA ARG A 268 -9.37 -14.06 -13.63
C ARG A 268 -7.87 -13.80 -13.74
N VAL A 269 -7.27 -13.96 -14.93
CA VAL A 269 -5.86 -13.59 -15.18
C VAL A 269 -5.63 -12.15 -14.74
N ALA A 270 -6.45 -11.22 -15.24
CA ALA A 270 -6.36 -9.81 -14.87
C ALA A 270 -6.41 -9.59 -13.34
N SER A 271 -7.33 -10.27 -12.65
CA SER A 271 -7.54 -10.07 -11.20
C SER A 271 -6.41 -10.68 -10.36
N ASP A 272 -5.95 -11.87 -10.74
CA ASP A 272 -4.91 -12.62 -10.02
C ASP A 272 -3.53 -11.96 -10.24
N GLU A 273 -3.24 -11.47 -11.45
CA GLU A 273 -2.03 -10.68 -11.74
C GLU A 273 -2.04 -9.32 -11.03
N ASP A 274 -3.18 -8.61 -11.00
CA ASP A 274 -3.28 -7.35 -10.23
C ASP A 274 -2.98 -7.57 -8.75
N LEU A 275 -3.51 -8.66 -8.19
CA LEU A 275 -3.33 -9.02 -6.79
C LEU A 275 -1.90 -9.43 -6.45
N LYS A 276 -1.23 -10.21 -7.31
CA LYS A 276 0.11 -10.75 -6.98
C LYS A 276 1.26 -9.88 -7.45
N LEU A 277 1.11 -9.23 -8.60
CA LEU A 277 2.16 -8.39 -9.17
C LEU A 277 1.94 -6.92 -8.86
N SER A 278 0.85 -6.33 -9.36
CA SER A 278 0.62 -4.89 -9.28
C SER A 278 0.52 -4.39 -7.83
N ASP A 279 -0.16 -5.14 -6.95
CA ASP A 279 -0.25 -4.80 -5.52
C ASP A 279 1.07 -4.91 -4.78
N THR A 280 1.86 -5.95 -5.06
CA THR A 280 3.21 -6.09 -4.50
C THR A 280 4.09 -4.92 -4.91
N LEU A 281 4.06 -4.54 -6.19
CA LEU A 281 4.80 -3.41 -6.73
C LEU A 281 4.36 -2.08 -6.11
N ARG A 282 3.04 -1.82 -6.03
CA ARG A 282 2.48 -0.62 -5.39
C ARG A 282 2.91 -0.51 -3.94
N TYR A 283 2.78 -1.59 -3.17
CA TYR A 283 3.14 -1.59 -1.76
C TYR A 283 4.62 -1.27 -1.57
N TYR A 284 5.51 -1.98 -2.27
CA TYR A 284 6.94 -1.76 -2.13
C TYR A 284 7.43 -0.45 -2.75
N MET A 285 6.73 0.11 -3.74
CA MET A 285 7.02 1.47 -4.23
C MET A 285 6.86 2.48 -3.09
N ARG A 286 5.80 2.34 -2.30
CA ARG A 286 5.48 3.21 -1.15
C ARG A 286 6.38 2.94 0.05
N ASP A 287 6.66 1.67 0.35
CA ASP A 287 7.59 1.28 1.43
C ASP A 287 9.03 1.76 1.13
N THR A 288 9.46 1.68 -0.14
CA THR A 288 10.74 2.27 -0.59
C THR A 288 10.74 3.79 -0.43
N ALA A 289 9.62 4.46 -0.70
CA ALA A 289 9.52 5.91 -0.46
C ALA A 289 9.64 6.25 1.03
N ALA A 290 9.12 5.41 1.93
CA ALA A 290 9.33 5.58 3.37
C ALA A 290 10.80 5.37 3.77
N ALA A 291 11.48 4.37 3.21
CA ALA A 291 12.92 4.16 3.42
C ALA A 291 13.75 5.35 2.93
N LYS A 292 13.40 5.94 1.78
CA LYS A 292 14.02 7.19 1.33
C LYS A 292 13.83 8.34 2.32
N ARG A 293 12.63 8.50 2.90
CA ARG A 293 12.36 9.57 3.89
C ARG A 293 13.22 9.43 5.14
N LEU A 294 13.46 8.21 5.61
CA LEU A 294 14.42 7.95 6.69
C LEU A 294 15.81 8.51 6.34
N LEU A 295 16.32 8.18 5.15
CA LEU A 295 17.63 8.69 4.71
C LEU A 295 17.67 10.21 4.64
N PHE A 296 16.59 10.85 4.19
CA PHE A 296 16.51 12.31 4.18
C PHE A 296 16.45 12.93 5.57
N ARG A 297 15.68 12.35 6.50
CA ARG A 297 15.68 12.79 7.90
C ARG A 297 17.08 12.70 8.48
N ARG A 298 17.80 11.60 8.20
CA ARG A 298 19.19 11.43 8.65
C ARG A 298 20.14 12.43 8.01
N LEU A 299 20.01 12.71 6.71
CA LEU A 299 20.82 13.71 6.01
C LEU A 299 20.60 15.12 6.58
N LYS A 300 19.35 15.44 6.98
CA LYS A 300 19.03 16.67 7.69
C LYS A 300 19.69 16.73 9.06
N ALA A 301 19.67 15.66 9.84
CA ALA A 301 20.37 15.59 11.12
C ALA A 301 21.89 15.78 10.96
N LEU A 302 22.50 15.23 9.89
CA LEU A 302 23.90 15.48 9.55
C LEU A 302 24.15 16.97 9.27
N HIS A 303 23.27 17.61 8.49
CA HIS A 303 23.38 19.05 8.22
C HIS A 303 23.31 19.90 9.49
N GLU A 304 22.37 19.58 10.39
CA GLU A 304 22.21 20.25 11.68
C GLU A 304 23.45 20.08 12.55
N TYR A 305 24.00 18.86 12.61
CA TYR A 305 25.25 18.56 13.31
C TYR A 305 26.45 19.35 12.76
N GLU A 306 26.65 19.36 11.44
CA GLU A 306 27.73 20.13 10.82
C GLU A 306 27.58 21.65 11.05
N SER A 307 26.34 22.14 11.02
CA SER A 307 26.02 23.53 11.30
C SER A 307 26.36 23.89 12.75
N ALA A 308 25.92 23.07 13.71
CA ALA A 308 26.24 23.24 15.12
C ALA A 308 27.75 23.23 15.38
N ASN A 309 28.49 22.32 14.72
CA ASN A 309 29.94 22.27 14.79
C ASN A 309 30.60 23.58 14.27
N ARG A 310 30.11 24.15 13.16
CA ARG A 310 30.61 25.45 12.64
C ARG A 310 30.29 26.61 13.59
N VAL A 311 29.15 26.58 14.28
CA VAL A 311 28.77 27.60 15.27
C VAL A 311 29.70 27.51 16.48
N LEU A 312 29.95 26.31 16.98
CA LEU A 312 30.88 26.06 18.09
C LEU A 312 32.29 26.56 17.77
N GLU A 313 32.84 26.24 16.60
CA GLU A 313 34.17 26.71 16.20
C GLU A 313 34.26 28.25 16.12
N LYS A 314 33.18 28.91 15.67
CA LYS A 314 33.11 30.38 15.68
C LYS A 314 33.02 30.96 17.09
N ALA A 315 32.27 30.34 17.99
CA ALA A 315 32.18 30.76 19.39
C ALA A 315 33.55 30.64 20.07
N ARG A 316 34.24 29.50 19.87
CA ARG A 316 35.59 29.26 20.39
C ARG A 316 36.61 30.28 19.86
N ALA A 317 36.52 30.68 18.60
CA ALA A 317 37.42 31.66 18.01
C ALA A 317 37.26 33.10 18.57
N LYS A 318 36.10 33.42 19.17
CA LYS A 318 35.82 34.74 19.76
C LYS A 318 36.23 34.86 21.24
N ASN A 319 36.74 33.79 21.87
CA ASN A 319 37.03 33.71 23.31
C ASN A 319 38.05 34.76 23.81
N LYS A 320 37.57 35.93 24.23
CA LYS A 320 38.36 36.94 24.97
C LYS A 320 37.72 37.41 26.28
N ASP A 321 36.41 37.19 26.49
CA ASP A 321 35.65 37.75 27.61
C ASP A 321 34.77 36.69 28.33
N VAL A 322 34.31 36.96 29.56
CA VAL A 322 33.50 36.03 30.39
C VAL A 322 32.18 35.62 29.72
N HIS A 323 31.56 36.49 28.91
CA HIS A 323 30.36 36.15 28.12
C HIS A 323 30.64 35.14 27.00
N ALA A 324 31.87 35.07 26.51
CA ALA A 324 32.25 34.08 25.49
C ALA A 324 32.30 32.65 26.08
N ALA A 325 32.55 32.50 27.38
CA ALA A 325 32.53 31.19 28.04
C ALA A 325 31.11 30.59 28.08
N LEU A 326 30.07 31.42 28.28
CA LEU A 326 28.67 30.96 28.26
C LEU A 326 28.21 30.63 26.82
N GLU A 327 28.53 31.49 25.84
CA GLU A 327 28.22 31.25 24.42
C GLU A 327 28.87 29.96 23.90
N VAL A 328 30.11 29.68 24.32
CA VAL A 328 30.80 28.42 23.99
C VAL A 328 30.12 27.23 24.65
N ALA A 329 29.79 27.30 25.94
CA ALA A 329 29.13 26.20 26.63
C ALA A 329 27.76 25.84 26.00
N GLU A 330 26.95 26.84 25.63
CA GLU A 330 25.68 26.63 24.93
C GLU A 330 25.89 26.01 23.53
N ALA A 331 26.90 26.48 22.79
CA ALA A 331 27.23 25.92 21.48
C ALA A 331 27.78 24.48 21.56
N GLU A 332 28.53 24.15 22.62
CA GLU A 332 29.02 22.80 22.91
C GLU A 332 27.86 21.85 23.22
N GLN A 333 26.92 22.28 24.04
CA GLN A 333 25.73 21.49 24.34
C GLN A 333 24.91 21.23 23.05
N ALA A 334 24.62 22.26 22.27
CA ALA A 334 23.85 22.12 21.03
C ALA A 334 24.54 21.21 20.00
N GLN A 335 25.88 21.27 19.90
CA GLN A 335 26.65 20.38 19.04
C GLN A 335 26.61 18.93 19.56
N THR A 336 26.68 18.73 20.87
CA THR A 336 26.61 17.40 21.49
C THR A 336 25.25 16.76 21.23
N GLU A 337 24.15 17.48 21.47
CA GLU A 337 22.78 17.00 21.22
C GLU A 337 22.55 16.66 19.74
N ALA A 338 23.03 17.49 18.82
CA ALA A 338 22.94 17.23 17.39
C ALA A 338 23.78 16.00 16.97
N CYS A 339 24.95 15.81 17.58
CA CYS A 339 25.80 14.64 17.35
C CYS A 339 25.09 13.35 17.79
N GLU A 340 24.61 13.31 19.03
CA GLU A 340 23.91 12.15 19.60
C GLU A 340 22.67 11.79 18.78
N LYS A 341 21.87 12.78 18.37
CA LYS A 341 20.72 12.57 17.48
C LYS A 341 21.14 11.95 16.14
N PHE A 342 22.18 12.49 15.50
CA PHE A 342 22.66 11.96 14.22
C PHE A 342 23.22 10.54 14.34
N GLU A 343 23.98 10.24 15.39
CA GLU A 343 24.54 8.91 15.65
C GLU A 343 23.43 7.89 15.92
N GLN A 344 22.48 8.20 16.81
CA GLN A 344 21.34 7.34 17.10
C GLN A 344 20.50 7.06 15.84
N MET A 345 20.23 8.08 15.03
CA MET A 345 19.53 7.93 13.75
C MET A 345 20.31 7.09 12.75
N SER A 346 21.64 7.17 12.76
CA SER A 346 22.51 6.35 11.90
C SER A 346 22.45 4.88 12.31
N ASP A 347 22.58 4.58 13.60
CA ASP A 347 22.54 3.21 14.08
C ASP A 347 21.18 2.55 13.80
N LYS A 348 20.09 3.23 14.15
CA LYS A 348 18.73 2.73 13.87
C LYS A 348 18.42 2.69 12.38
N GLY A 349 18.83 3.70 11.63
CA GLY A 349 18.60 3.72 10.19
C GLY A 349 19.29 2.56 9.48
N LYS A 350 20.48 2.16 9.93
CA LYS A 350 21.19 1.00 9.37
C LYS A 350 20.48 -0.32 9.67
N GLU A 351 20.04 -0.54 10.91
CA GLU A 351 19.23 -1.71 11.29
C GLU A 351 17.98 -1.82 10.40
N GLU A 352 17.24 -0.72 10.29
CA GLU A 352 15.97 -0.65 9.54
C GLU A 352 16.13 -0.91 8.04
N LEU A 353 17.21 -0.42 7.42
CA LEU A 353 17.50 -0.65 6.00
C LEU A 353 17.83 -2.12 5.72
N LEU A 354 18.55 -2.78 6.63
CA LEU A 354 18.84 -4.21 6.53
C LEU A 354 17.57 -5.06 6.68
N ASP A 355 16.71 -4.72 7.64
CA ASP A 355 15.42 -5.38 7.83
C ASP A 355 14.48 -5.15 6.65
N PHE A 356 14.44 -3.92 6.12
CA PHE A 356 13.71 -3.59 4.90
C PHE A 356 14.15 -4.47 3.71
N LYS A 357 15.46 -4.62 3.50
CA LYS A 357 16.02 -5.48 2.45
C LYS A 357 15.54 -6.93 2.62
N THR A 358 15.63 -7.47 3.83
CA THR A 358 15.23 -8.86 4.13
C THR A 358 13.74 -9.07 3.88
N ARG A 359 12.87 -8.22 4.45
CA ARG A 359 11.41 -8.29 4.28
C ARG A 359 11.02 -8.20 2.81
N ARG A 360 11.61 -7.25 2.07
CA ARG A 360 11.32 -7.04 0.65
C ARG A 360 11.68 -8.23 -0.21
N VAL A 361 12.88 -8.79 -0.04
CA VAL A 361 13.31 -9.97 -0.82
C VAL A 361 12.38 -11.16 -0.56
N ALA A 362 12.01 -11.41 0.70
CA ALA A 362 11.10 -12.49 1.05
C ALA A 362 9.72 -12.31 0.41
N ALA A 363 9.14 -11.10 0.47
CA ALA A 363 7.83 -10.83 -0.10
C ALA A 363 7.80 -10.91 -1.63
N PHE A 364 8.79 -10.36 -2.32
CA PHE A 364 8.87 -10.48 -3.78
C PHE A 364 9.05 -11.93 -4.20
N LYS A 365 9.92 -12.70 -3.53
CA LYS A 365 10.10 -14.12 -3.81
C LYS A 365 8.78 -14.88 -3.69
N LYS A 366 8.05 -14.69 -2.58
CA LYS A 366 6.76 -15.33 -2.36
C LYS A 366 5.74 -14.97 -3.44
N ASN A 367 5.54 -13.68 -3.70
CA ASN A 367 4.52 -13.23 -4.65
C ASN A 367 4.84 -13.61 -6.10
N LEU A 368 6.12 -13.63 -6.51
CA LEU A 368 6.51 -14.08 -7.85
C LEU A 368 6.30 -15.58 -8.04
N ILE A 369 6.57 -16.41 -7.03
CA ILE A 369 6.29 -17.84 -7.08
C ILE A 369 4.78 -18.07 -7.23
N GLU A 370 3.98 -17.43 -6.37
CA GLU A 370 2.51 -17.52 -6.42
C GLU A 370 1.94 -17.02 -7.75
N LEU A 371 2.51 -15.96 -8.33
CA LEU A 371 2.15 -15.45 -9.65
C LEU A 371 2.40 -16.51 -10.73
N THR A 372 3.59 -17.09 -10.78
CA THR A 372 3.93 -18.12 -11.78
C THR A 372 3.02 -19.35 -11.68
N GLU A 373 2.67 -19.77 -10.45
CA GLU A 373 1.71 -20.86 -10.24
C GLU A 373 0.32 -20.53 -10.81
N LEU A 374 -0.13 -19.28 -10.63
CA LEU A 374 -1.40 -18.80 -11.19
C LEU A 374 -1.33 -18.73 -12.72
N GLU A 375 -0.27 -18.18 -13.31
CA GLU A 375 -0.07 -18.11 -14.76
C GLU A 375 -0.14 -19.51 -15.40
N ILE A 376 0.53 -20.51 -14.81
CA ILE A 376 0.48 -21.90 -15.28
C ILE A 376 -0.96 -22.44 -15.21
N LYS A 377 -1.67 -22.17 -14.12
CA LYS A 377 -3.06 -22.60 -13.94
C LYS A 377 -4.00 -21.95 -14.96
N HIS A 378 -3.82 -20.66 -15.24
CA HIS A 378 -4.60 -19.95 -16.25
C HIS A 378 -4.32 -20.49 -17.66
N ALA A 379 -3.05 -20.69 -18.02
CA ALA A 379 -2.67 -21.25 -19.31
C ALA A 379 -3.26 -22.65 -19.53
N LYS A 380 -3.22 -23.52 -18.52
CA LYS A 380 -3.87 -24.84 -18.56
C LYS A 380 -5.38 -24.72 -18.76
N SER A 381 -6.03 -23.82 -18.02
CA SER A 381 -7.48 -23.58 -18.13
C SER A 381 -7.87 -23.09 -19.52
N HIS A 382 -7.10 -22.17 -20.12
CA HIS A 382 -7.30 -21.72 -21.51
C HIS A 382 -7.17 -22.89 -22.49
N ALA A 383 -6.10 -23.66 -22.39
CA ALA A 383 -5.84 -24.77 -23.30
C ALA A 383 -6.92 -25.86 -23.21
N GLU A 384 -7.35 -26.21 -22.00
CA GLU A 384 -8.43 -27.19 -21.76
C GLU A 384 -9.76 -26.72 -22.35
N LEU A 385 -10.10 -25.44 -22.18
CA LEU A 385 -11.32 -24.87 -22.73
C LEU A 385 -11.34 -24.91 -24.26
N LEU A 386 -10.23 -24.53 -24.90
CA LEU A 386 -10.09 -24.57 -26.36
C LEU A 386 -10.14 -26.02 -26.89
N LYS A 387 -9.47 -26.96 -26.23
CA LYS A 387 -9.53 -28.39 -26.59
C LYS A 387 -10.95 -28.94 -26.48
N LYS A 388 -11.67 -28.59 -25.40
CA LYS A 388 -13.07 -28.99 -25.21
C LYS A 388 -13.96 -28.41 -26.31
N CYS A 389 -13.78 -27.14 -26.66
CA CYS A 389 -14.49 -26.51 -27.77
C CYS A 389 -14.26 -27.28 -29.07
N LEU A 390 -13.00 -27.56 -29.44
CA LEU A 390 -12.69 -28.33 -30.64
C LEU A 390 -13.30 -29.73 -30.65
N SER A 391 -13.39 -30.41 -29.50
CA SER A 391 -14.07 -31.71 -29.40
C SER A 391 -15.56 -31.59 -29.68
N VAL A 392 -16.23 -30.64 -29.03
CA VAL A 392 -17.68 -30.41 -29.19
C VAL A 392 -18.01 -30.03 -30.63
N LEU A 393 -17.21 -29.16 -31.26
CA LEU A 393 -17.44 -28.74 -32.64
C LEU A 393 -17.25 -29.86 -33.67
N ARG A 394 -16.51 -30.93 -33.34
CA ARG A 394 -16.37 -32.10 -34.23
C ARG A 394 -17.60 -33.02 -34.19
N GLU A 395 -18.44 -32.89 -33.17
CA GLU A 395 -19.62 -33.73 -32.97
C GLU A 395 -20.90 -33.13 -33.60
N GLU A 396 -20.88 -31.84 -33.98
CA GLU A 396 -21.95 -31.12 -34.69
C GLU A 396 -21.84 -31.28 -36.23
#